data_AF-A0A094FTD6-F1
#
_entry.id   AF-A0A094FTD6-F1
#
_cell.length_a   1.000
_cell.length_b   1.000
_cell.length_c   1.000
_cell.angle_alpha   90.00
_cell.angle_beta   90.00
_cell.angle_gamma   90.00
#
_symmetry.space_group_name_H-M   'P 1'
#
loop_
_entity.id
_entity.type
_entity.pdbx_description
1 polymer ?
#
loop_
_entity_poly.entity_id
_entity_poly.type
_entity_poly.pdbx_seq_one_letter_code
_entity_poly.pdbx_strand_id
1 'polypeptide(L)'
;MRTSLLTSIDATSHVHLIIGTNALAASRCAKSLEVGATPIVIFHPDDWQHEVHPALQQRIDDKEVKWLPKPYHDDDISTLGRPELDSYADAVFVTLSPRDPLSLHISAHCKRNRVPINVVDAPTLCTFSLLSTHTDGPLQIGITTNGKGCKLSSRIRREIASSLPPNLGAACERLGSIRQRIQAEDHAAHATKFPVDEEDSGEQSASFNALVKEADREAAKGRRMRWLSQICEYWPLSRLADVTDSDIEAVMTAYTSAPSASPSLASTTTLTTTTTSPSLPSPPKKGLIILAGSGPGHPDLLTRATHRALHTATLILADKLVPSPILALIPRRTPLHIARKFPGNAERAQEELMALALAGLRRGETVLRLKQGDPYLYGRGGEEVEFFRKEGWGDRVVVLPGITSAFSAPLFAGVPATQRGVADQVL
;
A
#
# COMPACT_ATOMS: atom_id res chain seq x y z
N MET A 1 24.54 17.92 4.03
CA MET A 1 24.24 17.09 2.83
C MET A 1 22.92 17.58 2.25
N ARG A 2 22.82 17.90 0.95
CA ARG A 2 21.54 18.24 0.33
C ARG A 2 20.93 16.96 -0.25
N THR A 3 19.68 16.69 0.09
CA THR A 3 18.88 15.57 -0.46
C THR A 3 18.09 16.05 -1.67
N SER A 4 17.96 15.22 -2.70
CA SER A 4 17.13 15.52 -3.86
C SER A 4 15.64 15.49 -3.48
N LEU A 5 14.85 16.35 -4.11
CA LEU A 5 13.39 16.22 -4.08
C LEU A 5 12.98 15.11 -5.05
N LEU A 6 12.24 14.11 -4.56
CA LEU A 6 11.65 13.07 -5.40
C LEU A 6 10.26 13.51 -5.85
N THR A 7 10.05 13.54 -7.17
CA THR A 7 8.76 13.87 -7.79
C THR A 7 8.44 12.86 -8.89
N SER A 8 7.15 12.69 -9.17
CA SER A 8 6.64 12.00 -10.35
C SER A 8 6.12 13.03 -11.35
N ILE A 9 6.38 12.81 -12.63
CA ILE A 9 5.91 13.67 -13.72
C ILE A 9 5.03 12.80 -14.61
N ASP A 10 3.81 13.25 -14.87
CA ASP A 10 3.01 12.73 -15.97
C ASP A 10 3.59 13.27 -17.27
N ALA A 11 4.20 12.39 -18.05
CA ALA A 11 4.88 12.73 -19.29
C ALA A 11 4.00 12.46 -20.53
N THR A 12 2.71 12.22 -20.34
CA THR A 12 1.77 12.00 -21.44
C THR A 12 1.79 13.20 -22.38
N SER A 13 2.05 12.95 -23.67
CA SER A 13 2.20 13.97 -24.72
C SER A 13 3.40 14.92 -24.56
N HIS A 14 4.34 14.66 -23.65
CA HIS A 14 5.58 15.42 -23.58
C HIS A 14 6.41 15.22 -24.84
N VAL A 15 7.19 16.23 -25.23
CA VAL A 15 8.22 16.08 -26.25
C VAL A 15 9.59 15.98 -25.58
N HIS A 16 10.28 14.87 -25.82
CA HIS A 16 11.61 14.61 -25.29
C HIS A 16 12.65 14.70 -26.41
N LEU A 17 13.57 15.67 -26.32
CA LEU A 17 14.69 15.76 -27.25
C LEU A 17 15.83 14.86 -26.77
N ILE A 18 16.36 14.03 -27.66
CA ILE A 18 17.42 13.06 -27.35
C ILE A 18 18.60 13.31 -28.30
N ILE A 19 19.75 13.61 -27.71
CA ILE A 19 20.98 13.95 -28.43
C ILE A 19 22.00 12.83 -28.23
N GLY A 20 22.23 12.06 -29.29
CA GLY A 20 23.19 10.95 -29.35
C GLY A 20 22.62 9.67 -30.00
N THR A 21 23.52 8.76 -30.37
CA THR A 21 23.21 7.57 -31.21
C THR A 21 23.45 6.22 -30.52
N ASN A 22 23.85 6.23 -29.25
CA ASN A 22 24.30 5.03 -28.54
C ASN A 22 23.18 4.22 -27.87
N ALA A 23 23.54 3.10 -27.23
CA ALA A 23 22.60 2.23 -26.51
C ALA A 23 21.77 2.97 -25.44
N LEU A 24 22.35 4.01 -24.81
CA LEU A 24 21.64 4.80 -23.83
C LEU A 24 20.58 5.68 -24.49
N ALA A 25 20.85 6.27 -25.65
CA ALA A 25 19.86 6.99 -26.44
C ALA A 25 18.66 6.09 -26.78
N ALA A 26 18.93 4.85 -27.22
CA ALA A 26 17.89 3.85 -27.44
C ALA A 26 17.04 3.59 -26.18
N SER A 27 17.69 3.46 -25.02
CA SER A 27 17.00 3.30 -23.73
C SER A 27 16.16 4.52 -23.34
N ARG A 28 16.62 5.75 -23.63
CA ARG A 28 15.85 6.99 -23.40
C ARG A 28 14.63 7.09 -24.32
N CYS A 29 14.77 6.69 -25.58
CA CYS A 29 13.64 6.62 -26.52
C CYS A 29 12.60 5.63 -26.01
N ALA A 30 13.02 4.40 -25.69
CA ALA A 30 12.13 3.35 -25.19
C ALA A 30 11.37 3.81 -23.94
N LYS A 31 12.06 4.44 -22.98
CA LYS A 31 11.41 4.93 -21.76
C LYS A 31 10.46 6.10 -22.03
N SER A 32 10.77 6.98 -22.99
CA SER A 32 9.89 8.08 -23.38
C SER A 32 8.58 7.56 -23.97
N LEU A 33 8.68 6.57 -24.88
CA LEU A 33 7.51 5.92 -25.47
C LEU A 33 6.66 5.20 -24.41
N GLU A 34 7.29 4.47 -23.48
CA GLU A 34 6.61 3.75 -22.39
C GLU A 34 5.74 4.68 -21.52
N VAL A 35 6.14 5.94 -21.34
CA VAL A 35 5.41 6.92 -20.51
C VAL A 35 4.50 7.84 -21.33
N GLY A 36 4.29 7.56 -22.62
CA GLY A 36 3.42 8.34 -23.50
C GLY A 36 4.02 9.65 -24.01
N ALA A 37 5.34 9.83 -23.90
CA ALA A 37 6.05 10.97 -24.48
C ALA A 37 6.48 10.67 -25.93
N THR A 38 6.65 11.72 -26.72
CA THR A 38 7.16 11.67 -28.10
C THR A 38 8.67 11.96 -28.11
N PRO A 39 9.52 10.94 -28.29
CA PRO A 39 10.96 11.17 -28.46
C PRO A 39 11.28 11.72 -29.84
N ILE A 40 12.09 12.79 -29.88
CA ILE A 40 12.70 13.31 -31.09
C ILE A 40 14.21 13.16 -30.94
N VAL A 41 14.83 12.45 -31.87
CA VAL A 41 16.27 12.20 -31.85
C VAL A 41 16.94 13.07 -32.90
N ILE A 42 18.02 13.74 -32.50
CA ILE A 42 18.78 14.67 -33.37
C ILE A 42 20.22 14.18 -33.47
N PHE A 43 20.67 13.87 -34.68
CA PHE A 43 22.07 13.60 -35.02
C PHE A 43 22.28 13.75 -36.52
N HIS A 44 23.52 14.07 -36.93
CA HIS A 44 23.85 14.25 -38.33
C HIS A 44 23.91 12.89 -39.06
N PRO A 45 23.50 12.80 -40.34
CA PRO A 45 23.62 11.56 -41.12
C PRO A 45 25.05 11.03 -41.23
N ASP A 46 26.06 11.90 -41.17
CA ASP A 46 27.46 11.47 -41.20
C ASP A 46 27.96 10.97 -39.82
N ASP A 47 27.26 11.26 -38.73
CA ASP A 47 27.50 10.63 -37.42
C ASP A 47 27.20 9.12 -37.47
N TRP A 48 26.58 8.63 -38.55
CA TRP A 48 26.43 7.22 -38.89
C TRP A 48 27.76 6.47 -39.06
N GLN A 49 28.88 7.19 -39.23
CA GLN A 49 30.22 6.60 -39.14
C GLN A 49 30.52 6.04 -37.74
N HIS A 50 29.78 6.48 -36.71
CA HIS A 50 29.71 5.87 -35.39
C HIS A 50 28.40 5.07 -35.28
N GLU A 51 28.48 3.79 -35.66
CA GLU A 51 27.40 2.80 -35.70
C GLU A 51 26.21 3.13 -34.78
N VAL A 52 25.12 3.64 -35.37
CA VAL A 52 23.87 3.90 -34.64
C VAL A 52 23.43 2.59 -33.99
N HIS A 53 23.13 2.64 -32.70
CA HIS A 53 22.80 1.42 -31.97
C HIS A 53 21.58 0.72 -32.62
N PRO A 54 21.63 -0.59 -32.92
CA PRO A 54 20.59 -1.28 -33.70
C PRO A 54 19.17 -1.10 -33.17
N ALA A 55 19.00 -1.10 -31.84
CA ALA A 55 17.70 -0.89 -31.20
C ALA A 55 17.15 0.54 -31.37
N LEU A 56 18.01 1.54 -31.58
CA LEU A 56 17.58 2.89 -31.94
C LEU A 56 17.19 2.94 -33.42
N GLN A 57 18.02 2.33 -34.28
CA GLN A 57 17.77 2.26 -35.72
C GLN A 57 16.42 1.63 -36.03
N GLN A 58 16.15 0.45 -35.45
CA GLN A 58 14.89 -0.25 -35.62
C GLN A 58 13.68 0.63 -35.28
N ARG A 59 13.74 1.40 -34.19
CA ARG A 59 12.62 2.27 -33.77
C ARG A 59 12.42 3.48 -34.68
N ILE A 60 13.49 3.97 -35.30
CA ILE A 60 13.42 5.01 -36.33
C ILE A 60 12.76 4.43 -37.57
N ASP A 61 13.16 3.22 -38.00
CA ASP A 61 12.61 2.53 -39.17
C ASP A 61 11.13 2.17 -38.97
N ASP A 62 10.76 1.71 -37.77
CA ASP A 62 9.38 1.43 -37.34
C ASP A 62 8.53 2.69 -37.16
N LYS A 63 9.12 3.90 -37.33
CA LYS A 63 8.49 5.22 -37.15
C LYS A 63 7.93 5.47 -35.74
N GLU A 64 8.42 4.75 -34.74
CA GLU A 64 8.09 5.01 -33.34
C GLU A 64 8.79 6.28 -32.83
N VAL A 65 9.97 6.57 -33.36
CA VAL A 65 10.81 7.70 -32.94
C VAL A 65 11.00 8.66 -34.11
N LYS A 66 10.80 9.96 -33.88
CA LYS A 66 11.04 10.99 -34.90
C LYS A 66 12.52 11.29 -34.97
N TRP A 67 13.16 10.98 -36.09
CA TRP A 67 14.56 11.36 -36.35
C TRP A 67 14.63 12.68 -37.13
N LEU A 68 15.49 13.59 -36.68
CA LEU A 68 15.87 14.79 -37.41
C LEU A 68 17.33 14.65 -37.88
N PRO A 69 17.56 14.43 -39.19
CA PRO A 69 18.88 14.20 -39.78
C PRO A 69 19.67 15.50 -39.92
N LYS A 70 20.07 16.10 -38.80
CA LYS A 70 20.78 17.39 -38.74
C LYS A 70 21.63 17.49 -37.47
N PRO A 71 22.60 18.42 -37.39
CA PRO A 71 23.26 18.71 -36.13
C PRO A 71 22.32 19.46 -35.18
N TYR A 72 22.56 19.34 -33.88
CA TYR A 72 21.83 20.10 -32.87
C TYR A 72 22.07 21.60 -33.04
N HIS A 73 21.00 22.38 -32.94
CA HIS A 73 21.00 23.85 -32.89
C HIS A 73 20.26 24.34 -31.65
N ASP A 74 20.64 25.52 -31.15
CA ASP A 74 20.05 26.09 -29.92
C ASP A 74 18.55 26.40 -30.03
N ASP A 75 18.03 26.60 -31.24
CA ASP A 75 16.60 26.81 -31.48
C ASP A 75 15.79 25.50 -31.42
N ASP A 76 16.45 24.34 -31.41
CA ASP A 76 15.76 23.04 -31.34
C ASP A 76 14.96 22.90 -30.05
N ILE A 77 15.47 23.44 -28.94
CA ILE A 77 14.76 23.38 -27.65
C ILE A 77 13.50 24.24 -27.60
N SER A 78 13.36 25.24 -28.48
CA SER A 78 12.24 26.20 -28.52
C SER A 78 11.33 26.04 -29.73
N THR A 79 11.67 25.16 -30.68
CA THR A 79 10.90 24.96 -31.92
C THR A 79 10.31 23.57 -32.06
N LEU A 80 10.85 22.58 -31.36
CA LEU A 80 10.48 21.17 -31.54
C LEU A 80 9.50 20.63 -30.49
N GLY A 81 9.17 21.42 -29.48
CA GLY A 81 8.23 21.06 -28.44
C GLY A 81 6.76 21.20 -28.84
N ARG A 82 5.89 21.04 -27.85
CA ARG A 82 4.44 21.06 -28.04
C ARG A 82 3.86 22.48 -27.98
N PRO A 83 2.73 22.75 -28.67
CA PRO A 83 2.11 24.08 -28.70
C PRO A 83 1.76 24.65 -27.33
N GLU A 84 1.43 23.80 -26.36
CA GLU A 84 1.06 24.20 -25.00
C GLU A 84 2.21 24.82 -24.21
N LEU A 85 3.45 24.62 -24.66
CA LEU A 85 4.66 25.20 -24.09
C LEU A 85 5.34 26.18 -25.05
N ASP A 86 4.58 26.82 -25.94
CA ASP A 86 5.12 27.73 -26.96
C ASP A 86 6.25 27.06 -27.78
N SER A 87 6.06 25.78 -28.11
CA SER A 87 7.03 24.93 -28.82
C SER A 87 8.35 24.64 -28.08
N TYR A 88 8.43 24.92 -26.77
CA TYR A 88 9.56 24.46 -25.95
C TYR A 88 9.47 22.97 -25.65
N ALA A 89 10.61 22.29 -25.74
CA ALA A 89 10.73 20.88 -25.37
C ALA A 89 10.52 20.68 -23.86
N ASP A 90 9.82 19.61 -23.48
CA ASP A 90 9.54 19.29 -22.07
C ASP A 90 10.78 18.77 -21.34
N ALA A 91 11.66 18.04 -22.02
CA ALA A 91 12.94 17.58 -21.47
C ALA A 91 13.98 17.30 -22.57
N VAL A 92 15.25 17.48 -22.21
CA VAL A 92 16.40 17.18 -23.08
C VAL A 92 17.27 16.11 -22.42
N PHE A 93 17.60 15.06 -23.18
CA PHE A 93 18.49 13.98 -22.79
C PHE A 93 19.74 13.98 -23.66
N VAL A 94 20.90 14.21 -23.07
CA VAL A 94 22.19 14.18 -23.77
C VAL A 94 22.92 12.91 -23.38
N THR A 95 23.15 12.03 -24.35
CA THR A 95 23.87 10.76 -24.16
C THR A 95 25.29 10.80 -24.74
N LEU A 96 25.74 11.97 -25.17
CA LEU A 96 27.13 12.23 -25.58
C LEU A 96 28.08 12.13 -24.37
N SER A 97 29.39 12.09 -24.65
CA SER A 97 30.40 12.07 -23.59
C SER A 97 30.27 13.32 -22.70
N PRO A 98 30.45 13.20 -21.36
CA PRO A 98 30.54 14.36 -20.46
C PRO A 98 31.63 15.37 -20.83
N ARG A 99 32.67 14.90 -21.53
CA ARG A 99 33.81 15.73 -21.98
C ARG A 99 33.56 16.40 -23.31
N ASP A 100 32.46 16.06 -23.99
CA ASP A 100 32.05 16.70 -25.23
C ASP A 100 31.69 18.16 -24.95
N PRO A 101 32.32 19.14 -25.62
CA PRO A 101 31.97 20.56 -25.49
C PRO A 101 30.49 20.83 -25.72
N LEU A 102 29.84 20.05 -26.59
CA LEU A 102 28.43 20.17 -26.91
C LEU A 102 27.55 19.84 -25.68
N SER A 103 27.91 18.83 -24.89
CA SER A 103 27.20 18.49 -23.65
C SER A 103 27.15 19.65 -22.65
N LEU A 104 28.26 20.37 -22.49
CA LEU A 104 28.34 21.54 -21.62
C LEU A 104 27.49 22.69 -22.15
N HIS A 105 27.58 22.95 -23.46
CA HIS A 105 26.82 24.00 -24.15
C HIS A 105 25.31 23.79 -24.02
N ILE A 106 24.81 22.59 -24.37
CA ILE A 106 23.39 22.23 -24.28
C ILE A 106 22.89 22.38 -22.84
N SER A 107 23.67 21.91 -21.84
CA SER A 107 23.33 22.07 -20.42
C SER A 107 23.18 23.54 -20.02
N ALA A 108 24.12 24.39 -20.41
CA ALA A 108 24.06 25.81 -20.08
C ALA A 108 22.85 26.48 -20.75
N HIS A 109 22.58 26.18 -22.01
CA HIS A 109 21.46 26.73 -22.78
C HIS A 109 20.10 26.29 -22.22
N CYS A 110 19.93 24.99 -21.93
CA CYS A 110 18.70 24.46 -21.31
C CYS A 110 18.44 25.10 -19.95
N LYS A 111 19.48 25.24 -19.10
CA LYS A 111 19.36 25.88 -17.77
C LYS A 111 18.93 27.34 -17.87
N ARG A 112 19.46 28.11 -18.83
CA ARG A 112 19.05 29.51 -19.06
C ARG A 112 17.58 29.62 -19.46
N ASN A 113 17.11 28.69 -20.29
CA ASN A 113 15.72 28.64 -20.77
C ASN A 113 14.77 27.85 -19.85
N ARG A 114 15.25 27.38 -18.68
CA ARG A 114 14.49 26.56 -17.73
C ARG A 114 13.94 25.25 -18.31
N VAL A 115 14.58 24.73 -19.35
CA VAL A 115 14.26 23.41 -19.91
C VAL A 115 14.95 22.32 -19.09
N PRO A 116 14.22 21.32 -18.57
CA PRO A 116 14.82 20.19 -17.87
C PRO A 116 15.85 19.45 -18.73
N ILE A 117 17.04 19.19 -18.18
CA ILE A 117 18.11 18.47 -18.89
C ILE A 117 18.72 17.36 -18.02
N ASN A 118 18.97 16.22 -18.66
CA ASN A 118 19.75 15.12 -18.13
C ASN A 118 20.93 14.80 -19.07
N VAL A 119 22.15 14.88 -18.54
CA VAL A 119 23.38 14.50 -19.24
C VAL A 119 23.94 13.24 -18.58
N VAL A 120 24.24 12.22 -19.40
CA VAL A 120 24.81 10.96 -18.90
C VAL A 120 26.12 11.20 -18.13
N ASP A 121 26.31 10.49 -17.02
CA ASP A 121 27.52 10.50 -16.19
C ASP A 121 28.04 11.88 -15.75
N ALA A 122 27.20 12.92 -15.84
CA ALA A 122 27.56 14.29 -15.50
C ALA A 122 26.50 14.96 -14.59
N PRO A 123 26.40 14.56 -13.30
CA PRO A 123 25.37 15.09 -12.39
C PRO A 123 25.38 16.61 -12.23
N THR A 124 26.52 17.27 -12.41
CA THR A 124 26.66 18.74 -12.35
C THR A 124 26.04 19.45 -13.55
N LEU A 125 25.88 18.75 -14.68
CA LEU A 125 25.27 19.27 -15.90
C LEU A 125 23.74 19.07 -15.91
N CYS A 126 23.23 18.13 -15.12
CA CYS A 126 21.81 17.84 -15.02
C CYS A 126 21.04 18.88 -14.19
N THR A 127 19.75 19.06 -14.51
CA THR A 127 18.76 19.68 -13.61
C THR A 127 17.85 18.64 -12.94
N PHE A 128 17.80 17.42 -13.48
CA PHE A 128 17.12 16.27 -12.87
C PHE A 128 17.92 14.98 -13.07
N SER A 129 17.68 14.00 -12.20
CA SER A 129 18.31 12.68 -12.26
C SER A 129 17.27 11.60 -12.49
N LEU A 130 17.57 10.66 -13.38
CA LEU A 130 16.75 9.48 -13.58
C LEU A 130 16.99 8.48 -12.44
N LEU A 131 15.90 7.92 -11.94
CA LEU A 131 15.91 7.01 -10.79
C LEU A 131 16.12 5.56 -11.25
N SER A 132 16.54 4.71 -10.31
CA SER A 132 16.38 3.27 -10.49
C SER A 132 14.92 2.92 -10.23
N THR A 133 14.17 2.62 -11.29
CA THR A 133 12.71 2.42 -11.20
C THR A 133 12.31 0.95 -11.30
N HIS A 134 11.32 0.56 -10.51
CA HIS A 134 10.54 -0.66 -10.68
C HIS A 134 9.10 -0.25 -11.02
N THR A 135 8.51 -0.93 -12.00
CA THR A 135 7.16 -0.66 -12.50
C THR A 135 6.37 -1.97 -12.49
N ASP A 136 5.17 -1.95 -11.94
CA ASP A 136 4.17 -3.02 -11.96
C ASP A 136 2.79 -2.37 -12.19
N GLY A 137 2.34 -2.33 -13.46
CA GLY A 137 1.15 -1.58 -13.85
C GLY A 137 1.21 -0.11 -13.39
N PRO A 138 0.19 0.40 -12.68
CA PRO A 138 0.19 1.78 -12.15
C PRO A 138 1.11 1.99 -10.95
N LEU A 139 1.66 0.93 -10.34
CA LEU A 139 2.61 1.06 -9.24
C LEU A 139 4.01 1.32 -9.78
N GLN A 140 4.62 2.42 -9.33
CA GLN A 140 6.00 2.76 -9.65
C GLN A 140 6.78 3.08 -8.38
N ILE A 141 8.01 2.56 -8.30
CA ILE A 141 8.95 2.81 -7.20
C ILE A 141 10.25 3.32 -7.79
N GLY A 142 10.68 4.52 -7.37
CA GLY A 142 11.94 5.13 -7.79
C GLY A 142 12.94 5.24 -6.64
N ILE A 143 14.20 4.83 -6.88
CA ILE A 143 15.25 4.84 -5.87
C ILE A 143 16.43 5.72 -6.33
N THR A 144 16.87 6.61 -5.44
CA THR A 144 18.06 7.44 -5.61
C THR A 144 19.00 7.29 -4.42
N THR A 145 20.30 7.34 -4.70
CA THR A 145 21.37 7.45 -3.71
C THR A 145 22.02 8.84 -3.76
N ASN A 146 21.35 9.85 -4.32
CA ASN A 146 21.88 11.21 -4.53
C ASN A 146 23.25 11.18 -5.22
N GLY A 147 23.40 10.33 -6.24
CA GLY A 147 24.64 10.15 -6.99
C GLY A 147 25.77 9.41 -6.27
N LYS A 148 25.52 8.80 -5.10
CA LYS A 148 26.55 8.13 -4.28
C LYS A 148 26.72 6.62 -4.55
N GLY A 149 25.91 6.03 -5.41
CA GLY A 149 26.09 4.62 -5.79
C GLY A 149 24.99 4.10 -6.70
N CYS A 150 25.25 4.08 -8.01
CA CYS A 150 24.30 3.59 -9.02
C CYS A 150 24.03 2.09 -8.86
N LYS A 151 25.08 1.28 -8.65
CA LYS A 151 24.93 -0.17 -8.44
C LYS A 151 24.18 -0.51 -7.15
N LEU A 152 24.38 0.28 -6.09
CA LEU A 152 23.67 0.11 -4.82
C LEU A 152 22.18 0.43 -4.98
N SER A 153 21.84 1.53 -5.68
CA SER A 153 20.45 1.87 -6.02
C SER A 153 19.74 0.71 -6.73
N SER A 154 20.39 0.11 -7.74
CA SER A 154 19.86 -1.05 -8.46
C SER A 154 19.74 -2.32 -7.62
N ARG A 155 20.59 -2.51 -6.59
CA ARG A 155 20.45 -3.63 -5.65
C ARG A 155 19.27 -3.41 -4.70
N ILE A 156 19.15 -2.21 -4.12
CA ILE A 156 18.02 -1.84 -3.24
C ILE A 156 16.69 -2.00 -3.99
N ARG A 157 16.65 -1.58 -5.26
CA ARG A 157 15.47 -1.77 -6.12
C ARG A 157 15.05 -3.23 -6.22
N ARG A 158 16.00 -4.13 -6.48
CA ARG A 158 15.70 -5.57 -6.61
C ARG A 158 15.22 -6.17 -5.30
N GLU A 159 15.83 -5.78 -4.18
CA GLU A 159 15.40 -6.21 -2.85
C GLU A 159 13.94 -5.79 -2.57
N ILE A 160 13.63 -4.50 -2.80
CA ILE A 160 12.28 -3.97 -2.63
C ILE A 160 11.30 -4.67 -3.57
N ALA A 161 11.61 -4.79 -4.86
CA ALA A 161 10.74 -5.46 -5.82
C ALA A 161 10.48 -6.92 -5.44
N SER A 162 11.47 -7.65 -4.94
CA SER A 162 11.31 -9.04 -4.48
C SER A 162 10.50 -9.20 -3.20
N SER A 163 10.39 -8.13 -2.41
CA SER A 163 9.58 -8.11 -1.18
C SER A 163 8.10 -7.82 -1.43
N LEU A 164 7.76 -7.31 -2.62
CA LEU A 164 6.39 -7.01 -3.00
C LEU A 164 5.62 -8.28 -3.40
N PRO A 165 4.34 -8.40 -2.99
CA PRO A 165 3.46 -9.45 -3.49
C PRO A 165 3.30 -9.38 -5.02
N PRO A 166 3.15 -10.52 -5.71
CA PRO A 166 2.82 -10.53 -7.12
C PRO A 166 1.44 -9.88 -7.35
N ASN A 167 1.23 -9.28 -8.52
CA ASN A 167 -0.03 -8.64 -8.94
C ASN A 167 -0.45 -7.41 -8.10
N LEU A 168 0.47 -6.79 -7.36
CA LEU A 168 0.16 -5.59 -6.58
C LEU A 168 -0.25 -4.42 -7.49
N GLY A 169 0.36 -4.30 -8.67
CA GLY A 169 -0.03 -3.32 -9.69
C GLY A 169 -1.50 -3.44 -10.11
N ALA A 170 -1.95 -4.66 -10.39
CA ALA A 170 -3.35 -4.92 -10.74
C ALA A 170 -4.31 -4.57 -9.58
N ALA A 171 -3.90 -4.81 -8.33
CA ALA A 171 -4.69 -4.39 -7.17
C ALA A 171 -4.76 -2.87 -7.02
N CYS A 172 -3.68 -2.13 -7.29
CA CYS A 172 -3.70 -0.68 -7.32
C CYS A 172 -4.70 -0.15 -8.36
N GLU A 173 -4.72 -0.74 -9.55
CA GLU A 173 -5.66 -0.37 -10.61
C GLU A 173 -7.12 -0.64 -10.20
N ARG A 174 -7.40 -1.85 -9.68
CA ARG A 174 -8.74 -2.20 -9.17
C ARG A 174 -9.23 -1.24 -8.10
N LEU A 175 -8.43 -1.01 -7.05
CA LEU A 175 -8.78 -0.08 -5.96
C LEU A 175 -8.98 1.35 -6.47
N GLY A 176 -8.20 1.78 -7.47
CA GLY A 176 -8.38 3.06 -8.16
C GLY A 176 -9.70 3.17 -8.90
N SER A 177 -10.06 2.14 -9.67
CA SER A 177 -11.33 2.08 -10.42
C SER A 177 -12.56 2.14 -9.48
N ILE A 178 -12.47 1.46 -8.33
CA ILE A 178 -13.53 1.48 -7.31
C ILE A 178 -13.68 2.87 -6.72
N ARG A 179 -12.56 3.54 -6.42
CA ARG A 179 -12.58 4.93 -5.94
C ARG A 179 -13.31 5.84 -6.93
N GLN A 180 -12.99 5.72 -8.22
CA GLN A 180 -13.63 6.48 -9.28
C GLN A 180 -15.13 6.15 -9.40
N ARG A 181 -15.51 4.87 -9.30
CA ARG A 181 -16.92 4.44 -9.32
C ARG A 181 -17.71 5.02 -8.15
N ILE A 182 -17.16 4.97 -6.93
CA ILE A 182 -17.80 5.58 -5.73
C ILE A 182 -18.01 7.08 -5.97
N GLN A 183 -17.00 7.78 -6.49
CA GLN A 183 -17.10 9.21 -6.79
C GLN A 183 -18.14 9.50 -7.87
N ALA A 184 -18.18 8.72 -8.94
CA ALA A 184 -19.14 8.87 -10.04
C ALA A 184 -20.59 8.64 -9.56
N GLU A 185 -20.83 7.58 -8.78
CA GLU A 185 -22.15 7.32 -8.18
C GLU A 185 -22.57 8.44 -7.22
N ASP A 186 -21.64 8.93 -6.39
CA ASP A 186 -21.89 10.03 -5.47
C ASP A 186 -22.17 11.36 -6.20
N HIS A 187 -21.55 11.58 -7.37
CA HIS A 187 -21.82 12.71 -8.25
C HIS A 187 -23.16 12.58 -8.99
N ALA A 188 -23.47 11.41 -9.56
CA ALA A 188 -24.71 11.16 -10.28
C ALA A 188 -25.95 11.25 -9.37
N ALA A 189 -25.85 10.75 -8.14
CA ALA A 189 -26.87 10.92 -7.10
C ALA A 189 -27.06 12.39 -6.68
N HIS A 190 -26.08 13.25 -6.96
CA HIS A 190 -26.15 14.69 -6.73
C HIS A 190 -26.76 15.42 -7.95
N ALA A 191 -26.39 15.01 -9.17
CA ALA A 191 -26.87 15.60 -10.41
C ALA A 191 -28.36 15.32 -10.69
N THR A 192 -28.86 14.13 -10.34
CA THR A 192 -30.29 13.75 -10.49
C THR A 192 -31.26 14.55 -9.61
N LYS A 193 -30.77 15.37 -8.67
CA LYS A 193 -31.59 16.21 -7.79
C LYS A 193 -31.53 17.71 -8.07
N PHE A 194 -30.64 18.13 -8.96
CA PHE A 194 -30.70 19.45 -9.58
C PHE A 194 -30.97 19.25 -11.08
N PRO A 195 -32.15 18.72 -11.47
CA PRO A 195 -32.57 18.94 -12.84
C PRO A 195 -32.64 20.45 -13.02
N VAL A 196 -31.92 20.96 -14.01
CA VAL A 196 -32.24 22.27 -14.58
C VAL A 196 -33.72 22.21 -14.93
N ASP A 197 -34.50 23.17 -14.44
CA ASP A 197 -35.96 23.26 -14.55
C ASP A 197 -36.49 22.69 -15.88
N GLU A 198 -37.07 21.49 -15.84
CA GLU A 198 -38.00 21.03 -16.87
C GLU A 198 -39.20 20.37 -16.18
N GLU A 199 -40.37 20.84 -16.59
CA GLU A 199 -41.68 20.73 -15.98
C GLU A 199 -42.23 19.29 -15.92
N ASP A 200 -42.99 19.05 -14.85
CA ASP A 200 -44.24 18.27 -14.79
C ASP A 200 -44.30 16.85 -15.41
N SER A 201 -44.21 15.82 -14.56
CA SER A 201 -45.11 14.65 -14.65
C SER A 201 -45.07 13.80 -13.37
N GLY A 202 -46.26 13.57 -12.81
CA GLY A 202 -46.45 12.98 -11.48
C GLY A 202 -46.46 11.45 -11.46
N GLU A 203 -45.31 10.85 -11.15
CA GLU A 203 -45.26 9.46 -10.65
C GLU A 203 -44.46 9.40 -9.33
N GLN A 204 -45.18 9.39 -8.20
CA GLN A 204 -44.59 9.18 -6.87
C GLN A 204 -44.38 7.69 -6.62
N SER A 205 -43.13 7.23 -6.71
CA SER A 205 -42.74 5.92 -6.19
C SER A 205 -42.76 5.89 -4.66
N ALA A 206 -43.13 4.76 -4.07
CA ALA A 206 -43.31 4.52 -2.63
C ALA A 206 -42.04 4.70 -1.75
N SER A 207 -40.96 5.26 -2.31
CA SER A 207 -39.79 5.77 -1.58
C SER A 207 -40.03 7.15 -0.96
N PHE A 208 -41.17 7.81 -1.23
CA PHE A 208 -41.42 9.22 -0.93
C PHE A 208 -41.47 9.57 0.58
N ASN A 209 -41.62 8.58 1.48
CA ASN A 209 -41.74 8.82 2.93
C ASN A 209 -40.53 8.38 3.77
N ALA A 210 -39.41 7.99 3.14
CA ALA A 210 -38.19 7.72 3.88
C ALA A 210 -37.46 9.05 4.21
N LEU A 211 -37.62 9.52 5.45
CA LEU A 211 -37.00 10.76 5.94
C LEU A 211 -35.49 10.57 6.09
N VAL A 212 -34.75 10.76 5.00
CA VAL A 212 -33.28 10.71 4.97
C VAL A 212 -32.74 12.14 5.08
N LYS A 213 -32.19 12.50 6.25
CA LYS A 213 -31.66 13.85 6.49
C LYS A 213 -30.40 14.08 5.66
N GLU A 214 -30.11 15.33 5.27
CA GLU A 214 -28.89 15.68 4.52
C GLU A 214 -27.60 15.24 5.24
N ALA A 215 -27.59 15.33 6.58
CA ALA A 215 -26.51 14.83 7.43
C ALA A 215 -26.27 13.31 7.30
N ASP A 216 -27.33 12.51 7.09
CA ASP A 216 -27.22 11.05 6.96
C ASP A 216 -26.59 10.63 5.63
N ARG A 217 -26.72 11.48 4.59
CA ARG A 217 -26.20 11.30 3.22
C ARG A 217 -24.77 11.82 3.06
N GLU A 218 -24.42 12.96 3.63
CA GLU A 218 -23.01 13.37 3.74
C GLU A 218 -22.22 12.38 4.60
N ALA A 219 -22.83 11.90 5.68
CA ALA A 219 -22.26 10.79 6.44
C ALA A 219 -22.12 9.54 5.57
N ALA A 220 -23.03 9.25 4.62
CA ALA A 220 -22.93 8.11 3.70
C ALA A 220 -21.79 8.24 2.67
N LYS A 221 -21.65 9.41 2.03
CA LYS A 221 -20.52 9.74 1.14
C LYS A 221 -19.19 9.54 1.87
N GLY A 222 -19.13 10.03 3.11
CA GLY A 222 -17.97 9.84 3.99
C GLY A 222 -17.75 8.37 4.39
N ARG A 223 -18.81 7.55 4.54
CA ARG A 223 -18.68 6.14 4.97
C ARG A 223 -18.00 5.27 3.91
N ARG A 224 -18.37 5.37 2.62
CA ARG A 224 -17.81 4.52 1.55
C ARG A 224 -16.36 4.85 1.22
N MET A 225 -16.04 6.14 1.09
CA MET A 225 -14.66 6.58 0.85
C MET A 225 -13.75 6.28 2.05
N ARG A 226 -14.25 6.46 3.28
CA ARG A 226 -13.52 6.11 4.51
C ARG A 226 -13.30 4.60 4.62
N TRP A 227 -14.28 3.78 4.23
CA TRP A 227 -14.13 2.32 4.17
C TRP A 227 -13.04 1.89 3.18
N LEU A 228 -13.01 2.45 1.96
CA LEU A 228 -11.96 2.14 0.97
C LEU A 228 -10.57 2.54 1.51
N SER A 229 -10.47 3.71 2.15
CA SER A 229 -9.23 4.15 2.81
C SER A 229 -8.79 3.17 3.90
N GLN A 230 -9.73 2.64 4.70
CA GLN A 230 -9.43 1.67 5.75
C GLN A 230 -8.89 0.35 5.18
N ILE A 231 -9.42 -0.12 4.05
CA ILE A 231 -8.90 -1.33 3.39
C ILE A 231 -7.46 -1.10 2.93
N CYS A 232 -7.20 -0.01 2.21
CA CYS A 232 -5.86 0.30 1.72
C CYS A 232 -4.84 0.49 2.85
N GLU A 233 -5.26 1.03 4.00
CA GLU A 233 -4.38 1.29 5.14
C GLU A 233 -4.13 0.05 6.01
N TYR A 234 -5.14 -0.80 6.21
CA TYR A 234 -5.09 -1.87 7.22
C TYR A 234 -4.95 -3.27 6.66
N TRP A 235 -5.23 -3.51 5.38
CA TRP A 235 -5.03 -4.83 4.81
C TRP A 235 -3.55 -5.03 4.43
N PRO A 236 -2.96 -6.20 4.72
CA PRO A 236 -1.64 -6.53 4.22
C PRO A 236 -1.59 -6.43 2.70
N LEU A 237 -0.46 -5.97 2.14
CA LEU A 237 -0.28 -5.84 0.69
C LEU A 237 -0.58 -7.14 -0.06
N SER A 238 -0.23 -8.29 0.51
CA SER A 238 -0.52 -9.60 -0.08
C SER A 238 -2.01 -9.89 -0.18
N ARG A 239 -2.78 -9.46 0.82
CA ARG A 239 -4.23 -9.57 0.79
C ARG A 239 -4.81 -8.64 -0.26
N LEU A 240 -4.33 -7.40 -0.34
CA LEU A 240 -4.75 -6.42 -1.35
C LEU A 240 -4.50 -6.93 -2.78
N ALA A 241 -3.35 -7.55 -3.01
CA ALA A 241 -2.99 -8.15 -4.30
C ALA A 241 -3.95 -9.26 -4.75
N ASP A 242 -4.43 -10.08 -3.81
CA ASP A 242 -5.30 -11.23 -4.07
C ASP A 242 -6.81 -10.87 -4.14
N VAL A 243 -7.22 -9.64 -3.79
CA VAL A 243 -8.65 -9.27 -3.75
C VAL A 243 -9.25 -9.25 -5.16
N THR A 244 -10.37 -9.95 -5.33
CA THR A 244 -11.16 -9.93 -6.57
C THR A 244 -12.27 -8.89 -6.54
N ASP A 245 -12.80 -8.53 -7.71
CA ASP A 245 -13.93 -7.59 -7.81
C ASP A 245 -15.17 -8.10 -7.05
N SER A 246 -15.42 -9.41 -7.05
CA SER A 246 -16.53 -10.01 -6.29
C SER A 246 -16.35 -9.91 -4.78
N ASP A 247 -15.11 -10.04 -4.28
CA ASP A 247 -14.84 -9.88 -2.85
C ASP A 247 -15.13 -8.45 -2.40
N ILE A 248 -14.79 -7.47 -3.25
CA ILE A 248 -15.00 -6.06 -2.96
C ILE A 248 -16.48 -5.72 -3.01
N GLU A 249 -17.21 -6.22 -4.01
CA GLU A 249 -18.65 -6.01 -4.14
C GLU A 249 -19.41 -6.61 -2.97
N ALA A 250 -19.03 -7.81 -2.53
CA ALA A 250 -19.59 -8.45 -1.34
C ALA A 250 -19.38 -7.59 -0.07
N VAL A 251 -18.18 -7.02 0.11
CA VAL A 251 -17.89 -6.18 1.29
C VAL A 251 -18.58 -4.81 1.17
N MET A 252 -18.69 -4.23 -0.03
CA MET A 252 -19.42 -2.97 -0.29
C MET A 252 -20.92 -3.11 -0.01
N THR A 253 -21.53 -4.21 -0.46
CA THR A 253 -22.93 -4.51 -0.18
C THR A 253 -23.13 -4.75 1.32
N ALA A 254 -22.24 -5.48 1.99
CA ALA A 254 -22.31 -5.69 3.43
C ALA A 254 -22.20 -4.38 4.23
N TYR A 255 -21.43 -3.40 3.74
CA TYR A 255 -21.25 -2.11 4.43
C TYR A 255 -22.37 -1.09 4.14
N THR A 256 -22.98 -1.16 2.94
CA THR A 256 -24.09 -0.29 2.53
C THR A 256 -25.42 -0.72 3.16
N SER A 257 -25.59 -2.02 3.39
CA SER A 257 -26.82 -2.62 3.95
C SER A 257 -26.95 -2.50 5.47
N ALA A 258 -25.92 -2.02 6.18
CA ALA A 258 -25.90 -1.97 7.63
C ALA A 258 -26.09 -0.54 8.18
N PRO A 259 -27.29 -0.14 8.62
CA PRO A 259 -27.42 0.95 9.57
C PRO A 259 -26.95 0.42 10.93
N SER A 260 -25.81 0.91 11.41
CA SER A 260 -25.36 0.82 12.82
C SER A 260 -25.90 -0.38 13.61
N ALA A 261 -25.57 -1.60 13.20
CA ALA A 261 -25.87 -2.82 13.94
C ALA A 261 -24.85 -3.90 13.55
N SER A 262 -24.22 -4.48 14.57
CA SER A 262 -23.29 -5.60 14.47
C SER A 262 -23.93 -6.77 13.72
N PRO A 263 -23.26 -7.38 12.73
CA PRO A 263 -23.85 -8.53 12.04
C PRO A 263 -23.66 -9.80 12.88
N SER A 264 -24.76 -10.32 13.43
CA SER A 264 -24.90 -11.75 13.71
C SER A 264 -25.40 -12.42 12.44
N LEU A 265 -24.60 -13.29 11.82
CA LEU A 265 -25.04 -14.07 10.68
C LEU A 265 -25.81 -15.30 11.19
N ALA A 266 -27.13 -15.21 11.17
CA ALA A 266 -28.04 -16.32 11.37
C ALA A 266 -28.07 -17.20 10.11
N SER A 267 -28.19 -18.49 10.37
CA SER A 267 -28.19 -19.62 9.45
C SER A 267 -29.26 -19.54 8.36
N THR A 268 -28.94 -19.99 7.15
CA THR A 268 -29.96 -20.45 6.19
C THR A 268 -29.71 -21.91 5.86
N THR A 269 -30.72 -22.69 6.21
CA THR A 269 -30.90 -24.12 6.09
C THR A 269 -31.04 -24.53 4.63
N THR A 270 -30.30 -25.54 4.18
CA THR A 270 -30.65 -26.34 3.00
C THR A 270 -30.71 -27.80 3.42
N LEU A 271 -31.93 -28.35 3.37
CA LEU A 271 -32.20 -29.77 3.52
C LEU A 271 -31.54 -30.54 2.40
N THR A 272 -30.66 -31.48 2.75
CA THR A 272 -30.47 -32.69 1.95
C THR A 272 -30.36 -33.87 2.91
N THR A 273 -31.38 -34.71 2.84
CA THR A 273 -31.54 -35.97 3.55
C THR A 273 -30.53 -37.00 3.03
N THR A 274 -29.63 -37.48 3.90
CA THR A 274 -29.05 -38.83 3.81
C THR A 274 -28.83 -39.40 5.21
N THR A 275 -29.06 -40.70 5.29
CA THR A 275 -29.47 -41.52 6.43
C THR A 275 -28.30 -41.94 7.35
N THR A 276 -28.52 -41.87 8.68
CA THR A 276 -27.96 -42.70 9.80
C THR A 276 -26.44 -42.88 9.97
N SER A 277 -25.87 -42.62 11.16
CA SER A 277 -26.00 -43.46 12.38
C SER A 277 -25.89 -42.66 13.71
N PRO A 278 -26.48 -43.14 14.83
CA PRO A 278 -26.57 -42.37 16.07
C PRO A 278 -25.29 -42.51 16.91
N SER A 279 -24.64 -41.39 17.23
CA SER A 279 -23.65 -41.31 18.31
C SER A 279 -24.18 -40.37 19.40
N LEU A 280 -23.97 -40.76 20.66
CA LEU A 280 -24.42 -40.02 21.85
C LEU A 280 -23.89 -38.57 21.83
N PRO A 281 -24.70 -37.54 22.18
CA PRO A 281 -24.23 -36.16 22.21
C PRO A 281 -23.18 -35.99 23.31
N SER A 282 -21.93 -35.80 22.91
CA SER A 282 -20.87 -35.32 23.81
C SER A 282 -21.26 -33.94 24.36
N PRO A 283 -20.99 -33.64 25.65
CA PRO A 283 -21.31 -32.33 26.21
C PRO A 283 -20.64 -31.23 25.38
N PRO A 284 -21.30 -30.08 25.14
CA PRO A 284 -20.72 -29.01 24.33
C PRO A 284 -19.38 -28.59 24.94
N LYS A 285 -18.31 -28.66 24.13
CA LYS A 285 -16.97 -28.24 24.55
C LYS A 285 -17.05 -26.76 24.94
N LYS A 286 -16.93 -26.47 26.24
CA LYS A 286 -16.80 -25.08 26.73
C LYS A 286 -15.54 -24.46 26.13
N GLY A 287 -15.65 -23.22 25.66
CA GLY A 287 -14.55 -22.49 25.05
C GLY A 287 -13.37 -22.26 25.99
N LEU A 288 -12.25 -21.81 25.42
CA LEU A 288 -11.00 -21.52 26.12
C LEU A 288 -10.50 -20.14 25.69
N ILE A 289 -10.01 -19.32 26.62
CA ILE A 289 -9.32 -18.08 26.28
C ILE A 289 -7.85 -18.17 26.66
N ILE A 290 -7.00 -17.84 25.71
CA ILE A 290 -5.55 -17.81 25.85
C ILE A 290 -5.12 -16.35 25.75
N LEU A 291 -4.61 -15.78 26.84
CA LEU A 291 -4.00 -14.46 26.87
C LEU A 291 -2.49 -14.62 26.63
N ALA A 292 -1.98 -14.14 25.49
CA ALA A 292 -0.60 -14.41 25.10
C ALA A 292 0.19 -13.16 24.75
N GLY A 293 1.45 -13.15 25.16
CA GLY A 293 2.42 -12.13 24.76
C GLY A 293 3.03 -12.41 23.39
N SER A 294 3.07 -11.41 22.52
CA SER A 294 3.69 -11.47 21.19
C SER A 294 5.20 -11.25 21.22
N GLY A 295 5.76 -10.87 22.37
CA GLY A 295 7.15 -10.41 22.44
C GLY A 295 7.34 -8.99 21.90
N PRO A 296 8.60 -8.54 21.72
CA PRO A 296 8.92 -7.15 21.39
C PRO A 296 8.77 -6.79 19.91
N GLY A 297 8.68 -7.76 18.99
CA GLY A 297 8.78 -7.48 17.56
C GLY A 297 9.03 -8.69 16.69
N HIS A 298 10.17 -9.32 16.94
CA HIS A 298 10.73 -10.34 16.06
C HIS A 298 10.02 -11.70 16.22
N PRO A 299 9.65 -12.39 15.13
CA PRO A 299 9.05 -13.73 15.16
C PRO A 299 9.79 -14.75 16.03
N ASP A 300 11.13 -14.75 15.97
CA ASP A 300 11.96 -15.68 16.77
C ASP A 300 11.94 -15.41 18.29
N LEU A 301 11.43 -14.26 18.72
CA LEU A 301 11.24 -13.94 20.14
C LEU A 301 9.84 -14.32 20.64
N LEU A 302 9.02 -14.93 19.78
CA LEU A 302 7.76 -15.51 20.17
C LEU A 302 8.03 -16.81 20.94
N THR A 303 7.35 -17.00 22.08
CA THR A 303 7.48 -18.28 22.78
C THR A 303 6.88 -19.41 21.93
N ARG A 304 7.44 -20.62 22.03
CA ARG A 304 6.87 -21.80 21.34
C ARG A 304 5.42 -22.06 21.75
N ALA A 305 5.03 -21.67 22.96
CA ALA A 305 3.65 -21.78 23.44
C ALA A 305 2.72 -20.81 22.69
N THR A 306 3.09 -19.52 22.60
CA THR A 306 2.32 -18.53 21.83
C THR A 306 2.27 -18.90 20.36
N HIS A 307 3.38 -19.35 19.77
CA HIS A 307 3.41 -19.83 18.38
C HIS A 307 2.39 -20.96 18.15
N ARG A 308 2.36 -21.99 19.01
CA ARG A 308 1.35 -23.06 18.92
C ARG A 308 -0.06 -22.52 19.07
N ALA A 309 -0.29 -21.59 20.01
CA ALA A 309 -1.60 -20.98 20.22
C ALA A 309 -2.10 -20.22 18.97
N LEU A 310 -1.23 -19.52 18.24
CA LEU A 310 -1.60 -18.87 16.97
C LEU A 310 -2.15 -19.86 15.94
N HIS A 311 -1.60 -21.08 15.89
CA HIS A 311 -2.02 -22.10 14.93
C HIS A 311 -3.25 -22.92 15.35
N THR A 312 -3.53 -23.00 16.66
CA THR A 312 -4.65 -23.79 17.20
C THR A 312 -5.88 -22.94 17.55
N ALA A 313 -5.72 -21.63 17.68
CA ALA A 313 -6.84 -20.72 17.94
C ALA A 313 -7.85 -20.73 16.78
N THR A 314 -9.12 -20.64 17.15
CA THR A 314 -10.24 -20.52 16.20
C THR A 314 -10.71 -19.07 16.06
N LEU A 315 -10.30 -18.19 16.99
CA LEU A 315 -10.51 -16.74 16.92
C LEU A 315 -9.29 -16.04 17.54
N ILE A 316 -8.74 -15.03 16.87
CA ILE A 316 -7.61 -14.24 17.39
C ILE A 316 -8.04 -12.78 17.54
N LEU A 317 -7.77 -12.23 18.72
CA LEU A 317 -8.07 -10.85 19.12
C LEU A 317 -6.76 -10.13 19.45
N ALA A 318 -6.28 -9.25 18.59
CA ALA A 318 -4.97 -8.60 18.75
C ALA A 318 -5.09 -7.11 19.13
N ASP A 319 -4.17 -6.62 19.96
CA ASP A 319 -3.97 -5.18 20.15
C ASP A 319 -3.36 -4.52 18.90
N LYS A 320 -3.65 -3.23 18.67
CA LYS A 320 -3.03 -2.43 17.60
C LYS A 320 -1.50 -2.44 17.64
N LEU A 321 -0.95 -2.58 18.84
CA LEU A 321 0.48 -2.56 19.12
C LEU A 321 1.19 -3.87 18.77
N VAL A 322 0.46 -4.93 18.41
CA VAL A 322 1.09 -6.19 18.00
C VAL A 322 1.82 -6.00 16.67
N PRO A 323 3.13 -6.33 16.60
CA PRO A 323 3.95 -6.11 15.41
C PRO A 323 3.49 -6.93 14.19
N SER A 324 3.54 -6.34 12.99
CA SER A 324 3.13 -6.98 11.74
C SER A 324 3.80 -8.33 11.44
N PRO A 325 5.11 -8.53 11.72
CA PRO A 325 5.76 -9.84 11.53
C PRO A 325 5.14 -10.95 12.38
N ILE A 326 4.59 -10.64 13.56
CA ILE A 326 3.89 -11.63 14.39
C ILE A 326 2.50 -11.92 13.82
N LEU A 327 1.78 -10.88 13.37
CA LEU A 327 0.48 -11.05 12.74
C LEU A 327 0.57 -11.91 11.47
N ALA A 328 1.70 -11.86 10.75
CA ALA A 328 1.94 -12.68 9.57
C ALA A 328 2.05 -14.20 9.86
N LEU A 329 2.31 -14.60 11.11
CA LEU A 329 2.35 -16.00 11.53
C LEU A 329 0.94 -16.61 11.69
N ILE A 330 -0.09 -15.78 11.74
CA ILE A 330 -1.47 -16.23 11.93
C ILE A 330 -1.93 -16.99 10.68
N PRO A 331 -2.48 -18.22 10.82
CA PRO A 331 -3.04 -18.93 9.69
C PRO A 331 -4.12 -18.11 8.99
N ARG A 332 -4.09 -18.07 7.65
CA ARG A 332 -5.06 -17.32 6.83
C ARG A 332 -6.52 -17.70 7.11
N ARG A 333 -6.76 -18.95 7.51
CA ARG A 333 -8.09 -19.50 7.83
C ARG A 333 -8.64 -19.05 9.19
N THR A 334 -7.82 -18.42 10.03
CA THR A 334 -8.19 -18.06 11.40
C THR A 334 -8.70 -16.62 11.43
N PRO A 335 -9.96 -16.38 11.85
CA PRO A 335 -10.49 -15.03 12.05
C PRO A 335 -9.61 -14.19 12.98
N LEU A 336 -9.20 -13.01 12.51
CA LEU A 336 -8.41 -12.04 13.25
C LEU A 336 -9.18 -10.73 13.40
N HIS A 337 -9.35 -10.26 14.63
CA HIS A 337 -9.88 -8.94 14.95
C HIS A 337 -8.81 -8.10 15.65
N ILE A 338 -8.56 -6.89 15.15
CA ILE A 338 -7.55 -5.96 15.70
C ILE A 338 -8.27 -4.78 16.37
N ALA A 339 -7.85 -4.45 17.59
CA ALA A 339 -8.43 -3.38 18.39
C ALA A 339 -8.40 -2.01 17.68
N ARG A 340 -9.55 -1.33 17.62
CA ARG A 340 -9.68 0.02 17.05
C ARG A 340 -9.44 1.11 18.10
N LYS A 341 -8.17 1.38 18.43
CA LYS A 341 -7.79 2.42 19.41
C LYS A 341 -7.52 3.78 18.74
N PHE A 342 -8.33 4.79 19.09
CA PHE A 342 -8.11 6.21 18.81
C PHE A 342 -7.86 6.97 20.13
N PRO A 343 -7.20 8.14 20.11
CA PRO A 343 -7.08 8.97 21.30
C PRO A 343 -8.46 9.23 21.92
N GLY A 344 -8.63 8.91 23.21
CA GLY A 344 -9.90 9.05 23.94
C GLY A 344 -10.88 7.86 23.87
N ASN A 345 -10.59 6.79 23.12
CA ASN A 345 -11.49 5.63 22.95
C ASN A 345 -10.90 4.28 23.41
N ALA A 346 -9.85 4.31 24.24
CA ALA A 346 -9.11 3.10 24.60
C ALA A 346 -9.94 2.09 25.41
N GLU A 347 -10.82 2.56 26.30
CA GLU A 347 -11.69 1.71 27.14
C GLU A 347 -12.72 0.97 26.31
N ARG A 348 -13.46 1.67 25.44
CA ARG A 348 -14.47 1.05 24.57
C ARG A 348 -13.86 0.00 23.64
N ALA A 349 -12.66 0.23 23.12
CA ALA A 349 -11.96 -0.75 22.30
C ALA A 349 -11.59 -2.02 23.11
N GLN A 350 -11.31 -1.88 24.40
CA GLN A 350 -11.03 -3.01 25.28
C GLN A 350 -12.32 -3.77 25.64
N GLU A 351 -13.41 -3.06 25.93
CA GLU A 351 -14.74 -3.65 26.14
C GLU A 351 -15.22 -4.44 24.91
N GLU A 352 -15.01 -3.91 23.71
CA GLU A 352 -15.35 -4.59 22.45
C GLU A 352 -14.60 -5.93 22.33
N LEU A 353 -13.29 -5.94 22.59
CA LEU A 353 -12.50 -7.18 22.55
C LEU A 353 -12.96 -8.19 23.60
N MET A 354 -13.26 -7.74 24.82
CA MET A 354 -13.76 -8.61 25.89
C MET A 354 -15.13 -9.21 25.54
N ALA A 355 -16.03 -8.42 24.96
CA ALA A 355 -17.33 -8.89 24.50
C ALA A 355 -17.21 -9.91 23.36
N LEU A 356 -16.32 -9.68 22.38
CA LEU A 356 -16.03 -10.63 21.31
C LEU A 356 -15.44 -11.93 21.84
N ALA A 357 -14.51 -11.84 22.79
CA ALA A 357 -13.93 -13.01 23.43
C ALA A 357 -14.99 -13.84 24.15
N LEU A 358 -15.87 -13.19 24.93
CA LEU A 358 -16.94 -13.83 25.66
C LEU A 358 -17.95 -14.51 24.71
N ALA A 359 -18.27 -13.88 23.58
CA ALA A 359 -19.11 -14.48 22.55
C ALA A 359 -18.46 -15.74 21.94
N GLY A 360 -17.15 -15.70 21.63
CA GLY A 360 -16.40 -16.86 21.15
C GLY A 360 -16.36 -18.00 22.17
N LEU A 361 -16.08 -17.68 23.43
CA LEU A 361 -16.10 -18.64 24.54
C LEU A 361 -17.43 -19.37 24.66
N ARG A 362 -18.55 -18.64 24.57
CA ARG A 362 -19.91 -19.19 24.60
C ARG A 362 -20.21 -20.10 23.41
N ARG A 363 -19.57 -19.88 22.25
CA ARG A 363 -19.64 -20.76 21.08
C ARG A 363 -18.71 -21.98 21.15
N GLY A 364 -17.94 -22.13 22.23
CA GLY A 364 -17.00 -23.24 22.37
C GLY A 364 -15.66 -23.03 21.67
N GLU A 365 -15.35 -21.80 21.26
CA GLU A 365 -14.11 -21.46 20.53
C GLU A 365 -12.89 -21.41 21.44
N THR A 366 -11.72 -21.64 20.84
CA THR A 366 -10.42 -21.30 21.43
C THR A 366 -10.05 -19.88 20.98
N VAL A 367 -10.26 -18.92 21.86
CA VAL A 367 -9.98 -17.50 21.62
C VAL A 367 -8.56 -17.18 22.08
N LEU A 368 -7.73 -16.66 21.18
CA LEU A 368 -6.40 -16.15 21.51
C LEU A 368 -6.41 -14.63 21.56
N ARG A 369 -6.17 -14.07 22.73
CA ARG A 369 -5.99 -12.64 22.96
C ARG A 369 -4.50 -12.31 22.92
N LEU A 370 -4.04 -11.72 21.82
CA LEU A 370 -2.64 -11.43 21.56
C LEU A 370 -2.29 -9.98 21.93
N LYS A 371 -1.26 -9.81 22.75
CA LYS A 371 -0.83 -8.51 23.31
C LYS A 371 0.65 -8.28 23.03
N GLN A 372 1.05 -7.01 22.81
CA GLN A 372 2.47 -6.69 22.62
C GLN A 372 3.25 -6.93 23.92
N GLY A 373 4.46 -7.50 23.81
CA GLY A 373 5.33 -7.74 24.96
C GLY A 373 4.81 -8.89 25.82
N ASP A 374 4.76 -8.67 27.13
CA ASP A 374 4.20 -9.60 28.11
C ASP A 374 2.79 -9.17 28.55
N PRO A 375 1.80 -10.08 28.70
CA PRO A 375 0.45 -9.70 29.07
C PRO A 375 0.32 -8.96 30.41
N TYR A 376 1.18 -9.25 31.38
CA TYR A 376 1.09 -8.73 32.75
C TYR A 376 2.01 -7.54 33.02
N LEU A 377 3.04 -7.31 32.19
CA LEU A 377 3.88 -6.12 32.31
C LEU A 377 3.33 -4.95 31.49
N TYR A 378 2.65 -4.00 32.13
CA TYR A 378 1.99 -2.85 31.51
C TYR A 378 0.97 -3.20 30.40
N GLY A 379 0.61 -4.47 30.26
CA GLY A 379 -0.34 -4.95 29.27
C GLY A 379 -1.80 -4.88 29.72
N ARG A 380 -2.09 -4.60 31.00
CA ARG A 380 -3.45 -4.72 31.60
C ARG A 380 -4.04 -6.14 31.53
N GLY A 381 -3.21 -7.18 31.33
CA GLY A 381 -3.69 -8.55 31.25
C GLY A 381 -4.40 -9.04 32.51
N GLY A 382 -3.99 -8.56 33.70
CA GLY A 382 -4.64 -8.91 34.96
C GLY A 382 -6.11 -8.47 35.03
N GLU A 383 -6.44 -7.30 34.46
CA GLU A 383 -7.82 -6.82 34.38
C GLU A 383 -8.66 -7.72 33.46
N GLU A 384 -8.10 -8.15 32.32
CA GLU A 384 -8.79 -9.07 31.39
C GLU A 384 -9.04 -10.43 32.07
N VAL A 385 -8.07 -10.98 32.80
CA VAL A 385 -8.25 -12.23 33.55
C VAL A 385 -9.33 -12.10 34.62
N GLU A 386 -9.33 -11.00 35.38
CA GLU A 386 -10.34 -10.75 36.41
C GLU A 386 -11.75 -10.60 35.81
N PHE A 387 -11.86 -9.95 34.65
CA PHE A 387 -13.12 -9.87 33.90
C PHE A 387 -13.67 -11.26 33.56
N PHE A 388 -12.87 -12.14 32.93
CA PHE A 388 -13.34 -13.48 32.56
C PHE A 388 -13.63 -14.35 33.79
N ARG A 389 -12.91 -14.14 34.90
CA ARG A 389 -13.21 -14.81 36.17
C ARG A 389 -14.60 -14.42 36.70
N LYS A 390 -14.93 -13.13 36.70
CA LYS A 390 -16.26 -12.62 37.10
C LYS A 390 -17.38 -13.14 36.21
N GLU A 391 -17.11 -13.31 34.91
CA GLU A 391 -18.05 -13.90 33.94
C GLU A 391 -18.16 -15.44 34.02
N GLY A 392 -17.53 -16.09 35.01
CA GLY A 392 -17.61 -17.54 35.23
C GLY A 392 -16.68 -18.39 34.35
N TRP A 393 -15.71 -17.77 33.67
CA TRP A 393 -14.73 -18.43 32.78
C TRP A 393 -13.34 -18.57 33.40
N GLY A 394 -13.17 -18.31 34.70
CA GLY A 394 -11.87 -18.30 35.38
C GLY A 394 -11.00 -19.54 35.13
N ASP A 395 -11.58 -20.74 35.24
CA ASP A 395 -10.88 -22.02 35.00
C ASP A 395 -10.55 -22.29 33.52
N ARG A 396 -10.98 -21.39 32.63
CA ARG A 396 -10.81 -21.45 31.17
C ARG A 396 -9.92 -20.33 30.64
N VAL A 397 -9.24 -19.61 31.52
CA VAL A 397 -8.23 -18.61 31.16
C VAL A 397 -6.84 -19.23 31.26
N VAL A 398 -6.09 -19.19 30.18
CA VAL A 398 -4.67 -19.58 30.15
C VAL A 398 -3.85 -18.36 29.79
N VAL A 399 -2.83 -18.06 30.59
CA VAL A 399 -1.91 -16.94 30.30
C VAL A 399 -0.56 -17.49 29.86
N LEU A 400 -0.11 -17.05 28.68
CA LEU A 400 1.18 -17.40 28.12
C LEU A 400 2.11 -16.18 28.19
N PRO A 401 3.31 -16.32 28.78
CA PRO A 401 4.23 -15.21 28.93
C PRO A 401 4.76 -14.75 27.57
N GLY A 402 5.21 -13.50 27.53
CA GLY A 402 5.92 -12.93 26.39
C GLY A 402 7.25 -12.31 26.80
N ILE A 403 8.17 -12.18 25.85
CA ILE A 403 9.41 -11.44 26.09
C ILE A 403 9.08 -9.95 26.16
N THR A 404 9.32 -9.32 27.31
CA THR A 404 9.03 -7.88 27.51
C THR A 404 10.10 -6.98 26.88
N SER A 405 9.65 -5.85 26.32
CA SER A 405 10.52 -4.80 25.77
C SER A 405 11.47 -4.22 26.82
N ALA A 406 11.06 -4.18 28.10
CA ALA A 406 11.87 -3.66 29.20
C ALA A 406 13.22 -4.38 29.34
N PHE A 407 13.28 -5.68 29.03
CA PHE A 407 14.51 -6.47 29.09
C PHE A 407 15.14 -6.70 27.72
N SER A 408 14.34 -6.83 26.66
CA SER A 408 14.90 -7.09 25.34
C SER A 408 15.54 -5.86 24.71
N ALA A 409 14.95 -4.66 24.89
CA ALA A 409 15.46 -3.45 24.23
C ALA A 409 16.89 -3.08 24.69
N PRO A 410 17.22 -3.07 26.00
CA PRO A 410 18.60 -2.85 26.44
C PRO A 410 19.57 -3.89 25.88
N LEU A 411 19.18 -5.17 25.85
CA LEU A 411 20.00 -6.25 25.30
C LEU A 411 20.37 -6.00 23.83
N PHE A 412 19.40 -5.60 22.99
CA PHE A 412 19.66 -5.25 21.59
C PHE A 412 20.50 -3.99 21.42
N ALA A 413 20.52 -3.11 22.43
CA ALA A 413 21.39 -1.94 22.48
C ALA A 413 22.78 -2.23 23.10
N GLY A 414 23.06 -3.48 23.51
CA GLY A 414 24.31 -3.84 24.19
C GLY A 414 24.41 -3.31 25.62
N VAL A 415 23.27 -2.97 26.24
CA VAL A 415 23.19 -2.44 27.60
C VAL A 415 22.55 -3.49 28.50
N PRO A 416 23.26 -4.03 29.51
CA PRO A 416 22.67 -5.01 30.42
C PRO A 416 21.67 -4.33 31.36
N ALA A 417 20.56 -5.00 31.67
CA ALA A 417 19.55 -4.48 32.61
C ALA A 417 20.09 -4.39 34.05
N THR A 418 21.05 -5.25 34.41
CA THR A 418 21.78 -5.18 35.67
C THR A 418 23.27 -5.39 35.43
N GLN A 419 24.10 -4.68 36.18
CA GLN A 419 25.55 -4.84 36.16
C GLN A 419 26.08 -4.56 37.56
N ARG A 420 26.94 -5.45 38.06
CA ARG A 420 27.55 -5.30 39.39
C ARG A 420 28.20 -3.93 39.52
N GLY A 421 27.88 -3.22 40.59
CA GLY A 421 28.39 -1.86 40.86
C GLY A 421 27.65 -0.73 40.13
N VAL A 422 26.65 -1.04 39.31
CA VAL A 422 25.81 -0.06 38.60
C VAL A 422 24.34 -0.19 39.03
N ALA A 423 23.78 -1.39 38.93
CA ALA A 423 22.41 -1.71 39.33
C ALA A 423 22.34 -3.15 39.85
N ASP A 424 21.89 -3.32 41.09
CA ASP A 424 21.75 -4.60 41.79
C ASP A 424 20.32 -5.17 41.76
N GLN A 425 19.34 -4.38 41.30
CA GLN A 425 17.93 -4.74 41.27
C GLN A 425 17.26 -4.28 39.97
N VAL A 426 16.19 -4.98 39.59
CA VAL A 426 15.22 -4.53 38.59
C VAL A 426 13.90 -4.31 39.31
N LEU A 427 13.40 -3.07 39.31
CA LEU A 427 12.13 -2.68 39.92
C LEU A 427 10.93 -2.93 39.02
#